data_AF-A0A3N4ZJ47-F1
#
_entry.id   AF-A0A3N4ZJ47-F1
#
_cell.length_a   1.000
_cell.length_b   1.000
_cell.length_c   1.000
_cell.angle_alpha   90.00
_cell.angle_beta   90.00
_cell.angle_gamma   90.00
#
_symmetry.space_group_name_H-M   'P 1'
#
loop_
_entity.id
_entity.type
_entity.pdbx_description
1 polymer ?
#
loop_
_entity_poly.entity_id
_entity_poly.type
_entity_poly.pdbx_seq_one_letter_code
_entity_poly.pdbx_strand_id
1 'polypeptide(L)'
;MDGHPGYSLAAAGFSYESPYARPGSLDELAGPASGSVRAGSHITGTRYMSFDIEDESQLWDLYSVTVRDGTVRDQRDLLNKEVLIRMWPVLNLPQECRQEWESHFAELRVRARWSFL
;
A
#
# COMPACT_ATOMS: atom_id res chain seq x y z
N MET A 1 -40.83 27.16 14.30
CA MET A 1 -40.34 28.56 14.34
C MET A 1 -39.21 28.63 15.35
N ASP A 2 -38.21 27.75 15.22
CA ASP A 2 -37.11 27.74 14.24
C ASP A 2 -35.97 28.59 14.77
N GLY A 3 -34.91 27.92 15.22
CA GLY A 3 -33.73 28.59 15.74
C GLY A 3 -32.83 27.67 16.55
N HIS A 4 -32.49 26.51 15.99
CA HIS A 4 -31.35 25.71 16.44
C HIS A 4 -30.10 26.40 15.87
N PRO A 5 -29.26 27.11 16.65
CA PRO A 5 -27.99 27.56 16.12
C PRO A 5 -27.14 26.31 15.86
N GLY A 6 -26.90 26.08 14.56
CA GLY A 6 -26.18 24.92 14.07
C GLY A 6 -24.83 24.76 14.78
N TYR A 7 -24.55 23.53 15.17
CA TYR A 7 -23.18 23.06 15.28
C TYR A 7 -22.55 23.11 13.88
N SER A 8 -22.10 24.29 13.46
CA SER A 8 -21.03 24.38 12.48
C SER A 8 -19.78 23.91 13.19
N LEU A 9 -19.51 22.61 13.08
CA LEU A 9 -18.16 22.10 13.22
C LEU A 9 -17.36 22.71 12.08
N ALA A 10 -16.77 23.87 12.34
CA ALA A 10 -15.49 24.21 11.75
C ALA A 10 -14.60 23.01 12.07
N ALA A 11 -14.44 22.12 11.09
CA ALA A 11 -13.64 20.92 11.20
C ALA A 11 -12.20 21.36 11.48
N ALA A 12 -11.89 21.48 12.77
CA ALA A 12 -10.53 21.53 13.26
C ALA A 12 -9.81 20.33 12.64
N GLY A 13 -8.76 20.62 11.88
CA GLY A 13 -7.99 19.64 11.14
C GLY A 13 -7.33 18.63 12.06
N PHE A 14 -8.04 17.56 12.38
CA PHE A 14 -7.40 16.28 12.64
C PHE A 14 -6.81 15.82 11.31
N SER A 15 -5.60 16.29 11.01
CA SER A 15 -4.76 15.54 10.08
C SER A 15 -4.48 14.23 10.79
N TYR A 16 -5.28 13.21 10.49
CA TYR A 16 -4.90 11.85 10.79
C TYR A 16 -3.71 11.60 9.85
N GLU A 17 -2.50 11.93 10.31
CA GLU A 17 -1.29 11.48 9.64
C GLU A 17 -1.40 9.96 9.65
N SER A 18 -1.87 9.40 8.53
CA SER A 18 -2.07 7.97 8.40
C SER A 18 -0.75 7.30 8.73
N PRO A 19 -0.72 6.29 9.63
CA PRO A 19 0.51 5.61 9.97
C PRO A 19 1.13 4.90 8.76
N TYR A 20 0.37 4.76 7.67
CA TYR A 20 0.79 4.15 6.41
C TYR A 20 1.16 5.23 5.40
N ALA A 21 2.46 5.30 5.07
CA ALA A 21 2.93 6.17 4.01
C ALA A 21 2.44 5.67 2.64
N ARG A 22 2.01 6.59 1.78
CA ARG A 22 1.43 6.31 0.47
C ARG A 22 1.93 7.30 -0.58
N PRO A 23 2.10 6.88 -1.84
CA PRO A 23 2.35 7.82 -2.94
C PRO A 23 1.13 8.70 -3.20
N GLY A 24 1.31 9.76 -3.99
CA GLY A 24 0.18 10.59 -4.45
C GLY A 24 -0.67 9.90 -5.51
N SER A 25 -0.10 8.93 -6.22
CA SER A 25 -0.75 8.12 -7.26
C SER A 25 -0.07 6.77 -7.40
N LEU A 26 -0.82 5.74 -7.80
CA LEU A 26 -0.24 4.44 -8.16
C LEU A 26 0.68 4.53 -9.39
N ASP A 27 0.56 5.57 -10.21
CA ASP A 27 1.43 5.76 -11.38
C ASP A 27 2.88 6.07 -11.01
N GLU A 28 3.11 6.52 -9.78
CA GLU A 28 4.46 6.78 -9.25
C GLU A 28 5.20 5.49 -8.86
N LEU A 29 4.52 4.34 -8.91
CA LEU A 29 5.07 3.03 -8.56
C LEU A 29 5.87 2.46 -9.74
N ALA A 30 7.15 2.85 -9.79
CA ALA A 30 8.10 2.52 -10.85
C ALA A 30 9.04 1.36 -10.49
N GLY A 31 8.72 0.63 -9.42
CA GLY A 31 9.47 -0.54 -9.01
C GLY A 31 9.50 -1.62 -10.10
N PRO A 32 10.52 -2.49 -10.06
CA PRO A 32 10.69 -3.54 -11.05
C PRO A 32 9.56 -4.57 -10.96
N ALA A 33 9.11 -5.04 -12.13
CA ALA A 33 8.07 -6.06 -12.24
C ALA A 33 8.62 -7.51 -12.31
N SER A 34 9.93 -7.68 -12.47
CA SER A 34 10.62 -8.98 -12.55
C SER A 34 12.11 -8.86 -12.18
N GLY A 35 12.75 -9.98 -11.82
CA GLY A 35 14.16 -10.05 -11.44
C GLY A 35 14.40 -10.05 -9.93
N SER A 36 15.42 -9.34 -9.46
CA SER A 36 15.74 -9.23 -8.03
C SER A 36 15.90 -7.79 -7.58
N VAL A 37 15.44 -7.50 -6.36
CA VAL A 37 15.42 -6.16 -5.78
C VAL A 37 16.15 -6.16 -4.45
N ARG A 38 17.07 -5.22 -4.23
CA ARG A 38 17.65 -5.02 -2.90
C ARG A 38 16.68 -4.26 -2.02
N ALA A 39 16.45 -4.80 -0.83
CA ALA A 39 15.72 -4.09 0.20
C ALA A 39 16.54 -2.88 0.68
N GLY A 40 15.91 -1.70 0.72
CA GLY A 40 16.48 -0.53 1.39
C GLY A 40 16.50 -0.71 2.91
N SER A 41 17.37 0.02 3.61
CA SER A 41 17.57 -0.08 5.08
C SER A 41 16.35 0.22 5.94
N HIS A 42 15.24 0.67 5.36
CA HIS A 42 13.96 0.84 6.05
C HIS A 42 13.08 -0.42 5.97
N ILE A 43 13.29 -1.24 4.95
CA ILE A 43 12.60 -2.53 4.73
C ILE A 43 13.42 -3.70 5.32
N THR A 44 14.58 -3.43 5.93
CA THR A 44 15.50 -4.43 6.51
C THR A 44 15.01 -5.07 7.81
N GLY A 45 13.75 -4.88 8.21
CA GLY A 45 13.09 -5.74 9.19
C GLY A 45 12.80 -7.15 8.67
N THR A 46 13.07 -7.40 7.39
CA THR A 46 12.85 -8.66 6.69
C THR A 46 14.09 -9.56 6.75
N ARG A 47 13.87 -10.87 6.65
CA ARG A 47 14.91 -11.91 6.65
C ARG A 47 15.80 -11.91 5.39
N TYR A 48 15.59 -10.98 4.46
CA TYR A 48 16.19 -10.98 3.13
C TYR A 48 16.90 -9.65 2.84
N MET A 49 18.16 -9.73 2.39
CA MET A 49 18.89 -8.56 1.87
C MET A 49 18.53 -8.26 0.41
N SER A 50 17.95 -9.23 -0.29
CA SER A 50 17.46 -9.10 -1.67
C SER A 50 16.28 -10.03 -1.85
N PHE A 51 15.25 -9.52 -2.51
CA PHE A 51 14.03 -10.24 -2.84
C PHE A 51 14.07 -10.64 -4.30
N ASP A 52 13.88 -11.93 -4.56
CA ASP A 52 13.53 -12.41 -5.89
C ASP A 52 12.03 -12.14 -6.12
N ILE A 53 11.70 -11.32 -7.12
CA ILE A 53 10.32 -10.97 -7.46
C ILE A 53 9.71 -11.90 -8.51
N GLU A 54 10.49 -12.88 -8.99
CA GLU A 54 10.00 -14.03 -9.75
C GLU A 54 9.52 -15.14 -8.82
N ASP A 55 9.99 -15.19 -7.57
CA ASP A 55 9.47 -16.04 -6.50
C ASP A 55 8.23 -15.42 -5.84
N GLU A 56 7.06 -16.06 -6.01
CA GLU A 56 5.78 -15.55 -5.50
C GLU A 56 5.77 -15.34 -3.98
N SER A 57 6.52 -16.15 -3.23
CA SER A 57 6.58 -16.05 -1.77
C SER A 57 7.35 -14.82 -1.30
N GLN A 58 8.48 -14.52 -1.95
CA GLN A 58 9.28 -13.33 -1.72
C GLN A 58 8.60 -12.07 -2.25
N LEU A 59 7.93 -12.15 -3.40
CA LEU A 59 7.12 -11.07 -3.92
C LEU A 59 6.00 -10.68 -2.94
N TRP A 60 5.29 -11.68 -2.40
CA TRP A 60 4.25 -11.47 -1.40
C TRP A 60 4.80 -10.82 -0.12
N ASP A 61 5.95 -11.27 0.38
CA ASP A 61 6.59 -10.72 1.58
C ASP A 61 7.02 -9.27 1.36
N LEU A 62 7.74 -9.01 0.25
CA LEU A 62 8.20 -7.67 -0.15
C LEU A 62 7.04 -6.68 -0.28
N TYR A 63 5.96 -7.06 -0.98
CA TYR A 63 4.84 -6.16 -1.21
C TYR A 63 4.06 -5.90 0.09
N SER A 64 3.88 -6.93 0.93
CA SER A 64 3.18 -6.78 2.21
C SER A 64 3.94 -5.87 3.17
N VAL A 65 5.26 -6.06 3.33
CA VAL A 65 6.08 -5.22 4.21
C VAL A 65 6.21 -3.80 3.67
N THR A 66 6.36 -3.63 2.34
CA THR A 66 6.52 -2.30 1.75
C THR A 66 5.25 -1.48 1.95
N VAL A 67 4.07 -2.05 1.69
CA VAL A 67 2.79 -1.34 1.91
C VAL A 67 2.54 -1.00 3.37
N ARG A 68 2.94 -1.88 4.31
CA ARG A 68 2.71 -1.69 5.75
C ARG A 68 3.71 -0.74 6.41
N ASP A 69 4.99 -0.88 6.08
CA ASP A 69 6.10 -0.29 6.83
C ASP A 69 7.00 0.63 5.97
N GLY A 70 6.84 0.62 4.65
CA GLY A 70 7.68 1.38 3.72
C GLY A 70 7.36 2.87 3.69
N THR A 71 8.40 3.69 3.47
CA THR A 71 8.23 5.13 3.21
C THR A 71 7.67 5.37 1.81
N VAL A 72 7.19 6.59 1.51
CA VAL A 72 6.73 6.94 0.14
C VAL A 72 7.78 6.63 -0.92
N ARG A 73 9.07 6.82 -0.59
CA ARG A 73 10.16 6.48 -1.49
C ARG A 73 10.26 4.96 -1.70
N ASP A 74 10.19 4.18 -0.63
CA ASP A 74 10.20 2.72 -0.72
C ASP A 74 9.01 2.20 -1.54
N GLN A 75 7.82 2.79 -1.36
CA GLN A 75 6.65 2.47 -2.20
C GLN A 75 6.99 2.66 -3.68
N ARG A 76 7.53 3.83 -4.06
CA ARG A 76 7.84 4.18 -5.45
C ARG A 76 8.96 3.33 -6.06
N ASP A 77 9.97 3.02 -5.27
CA ASP A 77 11.18 2.31 -5.72
C ASP A 77 11.00 0.79 -5.76
N LEU A 78 10.11 0.22 -4.92
CA LEU A 78 9.97 -1.23 -4.75
C LEU A 78 8.66 -1.80 -5.32
N LEU A 79 7.58 -1.01 -5.33
CA LEU A 79 6.30 -1.47 -5.86
C LEU A 79 6.17 -1.13 -7.34
N ASN A 80 5.59 -2.06 -8.08
CA ASN A 80 5.09 -1.83 -9.42
C ASN A 80 3.56 -1.74 -9.39
N LYS A 81 2.97 -0.76 -10.08
CA LYS A 81 1.52 -0.56 -10.14
C LYS A 81 0.74 -1.82 -10.53
N GLU A 82 1.12 -2.46 -11.63
CA GLU A 82 0.37 -3.59 -12.20
C GLU A 82 0.48 -4.83 -11.31
N VAL A 83 1.67 -5.06 -10.76
CA VAL A 83 1.92 -6.16 -9.81
C VAL A 83 1.18 -5.91 -8.50
N LEU A 84 1.17 -4.67 -8.00
CA LEU A 84 0.46 -4.31 -6.77
C LEU A 84 -1.04 -4.56 -6.92
N ILE A 85 -1.66 -4.08 -8.00
CA ILE A 85 -3.09 -4.31 -8.27
C ILE A 85 -3.40 -5.81 -8.32
N ARG A 86 -2.52 -6.61 -8.95
CA ARG A 86 -2.68 -8.06 -9.04
C ARG A 86 -2.59 -8.76 -7.68
N MET A 87 -1.61 -8.37 -6.86
CA MET A 87 -1.29 -9.02 -5.58
C MET A 87 -2.10 -8.49 -4.41
N TRP A 88 -2.63 -7.26 -4.48
CA TRP A 88 -3.46 -6.60 -3.46
C TRP A 88 -4.42 -7.52 -2.68
N PRO A 89 -5.26 -8.37 -3.32
CA PRO A 89 -6.16 -9.29 -2.64
C PRO A 89 -5.47 -10.26 -1.66
N VAL A 90 -4.26 -10.71 -1.98
CA VAL A 90 -3.54 -11.77 -1.27
C VAL A 90 -2.50 -11.24 -0.29
N LEU A 91 -2.16 -9.94 -0.36
CA LEU A 91 -1.20 -9.33 0.57
C LEU A 91 -1.66 -9.43 2.03
N ASN A 92 -0.70 -9.64 2.93
CA ASN A 92 -0.94 -9.67 4.37
C ASN A 92 -0.87 -8.25 4.94
N LEU A 93 -2.00 -7.55 4.90
CA LEU A 93 -2.13 -6.18 5.33
C LEU A 93 -3.08 -6.06 6.53
N PRO A 94 -2.78 -5.20 7.52
CA PRO A 94 -3.77 -4.77 8.50
C PRO A 94 -5.02 -4.22 7.81
N GLN A 95 -6.19 -4.44 8.39
CA GLN A 95 -7.46 -4.04 7.79
C GLN A 95 -7.51 -2.53 7.56
N GLU A 96 -7.05 -1.74 8.53
CA GLU A 96 -6.94 -0.29 8.45
C GLU A 96 -6.03 0.14 7.28
N CYS A 97 -4.88 -0.50 7.10
CA CYS A 97 -3.96 -0.22 5.99
C CYS A 97 -4.64 -0.44 4.63
N ARG A 98 -5.35 -1.56 4.50
CA ARG A 98 -6.07 -1.89 3.28
C ARG A 98 -7.18 -0.87 3.00
N GLN A 99 -8.01 -0.55 3.98
CA GLN A 99 -9.10 0.42 3.84
C GLN A 99 -8.58 1.80 3.47
N GLU A 100 -7.49 2.23 4.11
CA GLU A 100 -6.82 3.48 3.81
C GLU A 100 -6.39 3.51 2.34
N TRP A 101 -5.57 2.56 1.89
CA TRP A 101 -5.11 2.51 0.51
C TRP A 101 -6.26 2.43 -0.49
N GLU A 102 -7.28 1.63 -0.24
CA GLU A 102 -8.47 1.51 -1.10
C GLU A 102 -9.33 2.78 -1.15
N SER A 103 -9.36 3.56 -0.08
CA SER A 103 -10.03 4.87 -0.02
C SER A 103 -9.34 5.89 -0.94
N HIS A 104 -8.01 5.81 -1.05
CA HIS A 104 -7.21 6.70 -1.89
C HIS A 104 -7.04 6.21 -3.33
N PHE A 105 -7.01 4.89 -3.54
CA PHE A 105 -6.78 4.26 -4.84
C PHE A 105 -7.95 3.35 -5.20
N ALA A 106 -8.86 3.87 -6.01
CA ALA A 106 -10.03 3.12 -6.45
C ALA A 106 -9.66 1.85 -7.25
N GLU A 107 -8.51 1.84 -7.92
CA GLU A 107 -8.00 0.69 -8.67
C GLU A 107 -7.70 -0.53 -7.79
N LEU A 108 -7.39 -0.34 -6.50
CA LEU A 108 -7.13 -1.44 -5.56
C LEU A 108 -8.40 -2.12 -5.05
N ARG A 109 -9.55 -1.44 -5.16
CA ARG A 109 -10.86 -2.00 -4.80
C ARG A 109 -11.33 -3.08 -5.78
N VAL A 110 -10.61 -3.28 -6.88
CA VAL A 110 -10.95 -4.29 -7.88
C VAL A 110 -10.80 -5.67 -7.24
N ARG A 111 -11.94 -6.31 -7.08
CA ARG A 111 -12.09 -7.61 -6.43
C ARG A 111 -11.38 -8.66 -7.30
N ALA A 112 -10.19 -9.06 -6.89
CA ALA A 112 -9.51 -10.12 -7.59
C ALA A 112 -10.30 -11.42 -7.44
N ARG A 113 -10.81 -11.93 -8.55
CA ARG A 113 -11.35 -13.28 -8.63
C ARG A 113 -10.17 -14.23 -8.81
N TRP A 114 -9.55 -14.62 -7.71
CA TRP A 114 -8.60 -15.73 -7.74
C TRP A 114 -9.37 -17.04 -7.70
N SER A 115 -9.34 -17.76 -8.82
CA SER A 115 -9.57 -19.19 -8.84
C SER A 115 -8.22 -19.84 -8.53
N PHE A 116 -8.03 -20.26 -7.28
CA PHE A 116 -6.98 -21.22 -6.96
C PHE A 116 -7.36 -22.55 -7.65
N LEU A 117 -6.52 -23.01 -8.57
CA LEU A 117 -6.49 -24.38 -9.07
C LEU A 117 -5.17 -25.01 -8.62
#